data_AF-A0ABD6IGI7-F1
#
_entry.id   AF-A0ABD6IGI7-F1
#
_cell.length_a   1.000
_cell.length_b   1.000
_cell.length_c   1.000
_cell.angle_alpha   90.00
_cell.angle_beta   90.00
_cell.angle_gamma   90.00
#
_symmetry.space_group_name_H-M   'P 1'
#
loop_
_entity.id
_entity.type
_entity.pdbx_description
1 polymer ?
#
loop_
_entity_poly.entity_id
_entity_poly.type
_entity_poly.pdbx_seq_one_letter_code
_entity_poly.pdbx_strand_id
1 'polypeptide(L)'
;MKACWILCVVTTLSATAAWAESPLKSLQFEQQKQLVLKAVKAKCAPQATLSDTDFANKILASQQNQEYVRQATLAKERNNQKGYQAAIDKISCPKTSSL
;
A
#
# COMPACT_ATOMS: atom_id res chain seq x y z
N MET A 1 36.03 -42.20 17.69
CA MET A 1 36.32 -41.38 16.51
C MET A 1 35.40 -40.16 16.51
N LYS A 2 36.00 -38.97 16.70
CA LYS A 2 35.57 -37.59 16.41
C LYS A 2 34.05 -37.31 16.25
N ALA A 3 33.37 -37.08 17.37
CA ALA A 3 32.16 -36.27 17.45
C ALA A 3 32.55 -34.89 18.01
N CYS A 4 32.66 -33.84 17.17
CA CYS A 4 32.70 -32.42 17.63
C CYS A 4 32.79 -31.35 16.52
N TRP A 5 32.32 -31.56 15.29
CA TRP A 5 32.63 -30.60 14.19
C TRP A 5 31.44 -30.10 13.37
N ILE A 6 30.20 -30.15 13.87
CA ILE A 6 29.06 -29.47 13.20
C ILE A 6 28.19 -28.75 14.24
N LEU A 7 28.81 -28.03 15.20
CA LEU A 7 28.05 -27.24 16.19
C LEU A 7 28.35 -25.74 16.18
N CYS A 8 29.05 -25.19 15.17
CA CYS A 8 29.52 -23.79 15.23
C CYS A 8 29.32 -22.95 13.96
N VAL A 9 28.47 -23.32 12.99
CA VAL A 9 28.32 -22.52 11.77
C VAL A 9 26.91 -21.95 11.66
N VAL A 10 26.80 -20.66 11.98
CA VAL A 10 25.73 -19.70 11.67
C VAL A 10 24.54 -19.62 12.63
N THR A 11 24.80 -19.54 13.93
CA THR A 11 23.98 -18.74 14.85
C THR A 11 24.42 -17.27 14.81
N THR A 12 24.24 -16.57 13.69
CA THR A 12 24.29 -15.09 13.61
C THR A 12 23.68 -14.60 12.30
N LEU A 13 22.40 -14.92 12.05
CA LEU A 13 21.57 -14.05 11.20
C LEU A 13 20.57 -13.28 12.05
N SER A 14 21.04 -12.76 13.19
CA SER A 14 20.57 -11.45 13.63
C SER A 14 21.16 -10.43 12.66
N ALA A 15 20.59 -10.37 11.45
CA ALA A 15 20.68 -9.19 10.64
C ALA A 15 20.10 -8.09 11.53
N THR A 16 20.99 -7.34 12.19
CA THR A 16 20.73 -5.95 12.49
C THR A 16 20.10 -5.40 11.23
N ALA A 17 18.80 -5.13 11.30
CA ALA A 17 18.07 -4.40 10.28
C ALA A 17 18.70 -3.01 10.23
N ALA A 18 19.88 -2.92 9.61
CA ALA A 18 20.28 -1.75 8.89
C ALA A 18 19.09 -1.43 8.00
N TRP A 19 18.62 -0.20 8.11
CA TRP A 19 17.49 0.36 7.41
C TRP A 19 17.80 0.42 5.90
N ALA A 20 17.99 -0.73 5.27
CA ALA A 20 17.87 -0.89 3.84
C ALA A 20 16.37 -0.89 3.59
N GLU A 21 15.88 0.18 2.98
CA GLU A 21 14.56 0.26 2.36
C GLU A 21 14.43 -0.93 1.41
N SER A 22 13.94 -2.05 1.95
CA SER A 22 13.97 -3.34 1.29
C SER A 22 13.02 -3.34 0.10
N PRO A 23 13.34 -4.03 -1.01
CA PRO A 23 12.41 -4.24 -2.12
C PRO A 23 11.11 -4.94 -1.71
N LEU A 24 11.07 -5.51 -0.50
CA LEU A 24 9.84 -6.05 0.11
C LEU A 24 8.89 -4.96 0.61
N LYS A 25 9.42 -3.83 1.12
CA LYS A 25 8.59 -2.70 1.57
C LYS A 25 7.97 -1.94 0.40
N SER A 26 8.69 -1.78 -0.71
CA SER A 26 8.11 -1.19 -1.93
C SER A 26 6.98 -2.07 -2.49
N LEU A 27 7.12 -3.39 -2.43
CA LEU A 27 6.09 -4.34 -2.85
C LEU A 27 4.87 -4.32 -1.92
N GLN A 28 5.08 -4.25 -0.60
CA GLN A 28 4.01 -4.07 0.38
C GLN A 28 3.28 -2.73 0.21
N PHE A 29 4.02 -1.65 -0.05
CA PHE A 29 3.47 -0.32 -0.28
C PHE A 29 2.61 -0.28 -1.56
N GLU A 30 3.09 -0.88 -2.65
CA GLU A 30 2.31 -1.00 -3.88
C GLU A 30 1.06 -1.86 -3.68
N GLN A 31 1.15 -2.99 -2.95
CA GLN A 31 -0.03 -3.82 -2.65
C GLN A 31 -1.05 -3.07 -1.77
N GLN A 32 -0.59 -2.32 -0.76
CA GLN A 32 -1.48 -1.52 0.08
C GLN A 32 -2.11 -0.36 -0.68
N LYS A 33 -1.36 0.29 -1.58
CA LYS A 33 -1.89 1.31 -2.49
C LYS A 33 -3.01 0.73 -3.37
N GLN A 34 -2.85 -0.50 -3.89
CA GLN A 34 -3.94 -1.18 -4.62
C GLN A 34 -5.18 -1.42 -3.74
N LEU A 35 -4.99 -1.79 -2.46
CA LEU A 35 -6.11 -1.93 -1.52
C LEU A 35 -6.84 -0.61 -1.27
N VAL A 36 -6.08 0.49 -1.08
CA VAL A 36 -6.65 1.84 -0.94
C VAL A 36 -7.45 2.22 -2.19
N LEU A 37 -6.86 2.04 -3.37
CA LEU A 37 -7.50 2.39 -4.64
C LEU A 37 -8.76 1.57 -4.90
N LYS A 38 -8.78 0.29 -4.53
CA LYS A 38 -9.98 -0.56 -4.59
C LYS A 38 -11.08 -0.06 -3.67
N ALA A 39 -10.75 0.35 -2.45
CA ALA A 39 -11.73 0.92 -1.52
C ALA A 39 -12.27 2.28 -2.02
N VAL A 40 -11.40 3.11 -2.60
CA VAL A 40 -11.82 4.36 -3.26
C VAL A 40 -12.72 4.07 -4.47
N LYS A 41 -12.43 3.02 -5.25
CA LYS A 41 -13.28 2.58 -6.37
C LYS A 41 -14.67 2.15 -5.89
N ALA A 42 -14.75 1.38 -4.81
CA ALA A 42 -16.02 1.00 -4.21
C ALA A 42 -16.85 2.22 -3.75
N LYS A 43 -16.20 3.26 -3.22
CA LYS A 43 -16.84 4.54 -2.87
C LYS A 43 -17.30 5.33 -4.10
N CYS A 44 -16.41 5.46 -5.09
CA CYS A 44 -16.56 6.43 -6.18
C CYS A 44 -17.31 5.92 -7.40
N ALA A 45 -17.19 4.64 -7.70
CA ALA A 45 -17.82 4.04 -8.87
C ALA A 45 -17.99 2.52 -8.69
N PRO A 46 -18.89 2.08 -7.80
CA PRO A 46 -19.11 0.66 -7.52
C PRO A 46 -19.59 -0.16 -8.74
N GLN A 47 -20.12 0.51 -9.78
CA GLN A 47 -20.55 -0.09 -11.04
C GLN A 47 -19.65 0.29 -12.23
N ALA A 48 -18.48 0.90 -12.01
CA ALA A 48 -17.63 1.32 -13.12
C ALA A 48 -17.05 0.12 -13.88
N THR A 49 -17.26 0.14 -15.20
CA THR A 49 -16.61 -0.75 -16.17
C THR A 49 -15.13 -0.43 -16.38
N LEU A 50 -14.64 0.71 -15.83
CA LEU A 50 -13.23 1.09 -15.88
C LEU A 50 -12.35 0.01 -15.22
N SER A 51 -11.23 -0.30 -15.87
CA SER A 51 -10.21 -1.15 -15.27
C SER A 51 -9.67 -0.53 -13.97
N ASP A 52 -9.14 -1.35 -13.07
CA ASP A 52 -8.55 -0.85 -11.82
C ASP A 52 -7.37 0.10 -12.10
N THR A 53 -6.61 -0.15 -13.16
CA THR A 53 -5.50 0.70 -13.62
C THR A 53 -5.99 2.05 -14.12
N ASP A 54 -7.02 2.10 -14.98
CA ASP A 54 -7.54 3.35 -15.50
C ASP A 54 -8.18 4.21 -14.41
N PHE A 55 -8.87 3.56 -13.48
CA PHE A 55 -9.41 4.21 -12.30
C PHE A 55 -8.28 4.79 -11.43
N ALA A 56 -7.24 4.00 -11.15
CA ALA A 56 -6.08 4.44 -10.40
C ALA A 56 -5.41 5.66 -11.05
N ASN A 57 -5.21 5.63 -12.37
CA ASN A 57 -4.63 6.75 -13.11
C ASN A 57 -5.49 8.02 -12.99
N LYS A 58 -6.82 7.90 -13.08
CA LYS A 58 -7.73 9.04 -12.92
C LYS A 58 -7.72 9.61 -11.49
N ILE A 59 -7.68 8.75 -10.47
CA ILE A 59 -7.56 9.19 -9.07
C ILE A 59 -6.22 9.88 -8.84
N LEU A 60 -5.13 9.26 -9.27
CA LEU A 60 -3.76 9.71 -9.06
C LEU A 60 -3.36 10.86 -9.99
N ALA A 61 -4.21 11.29 -10.93
CA ALA A 61 -3.95 12.47 -11.75
C ALA A 61 -3.92 13.78 -10.93
N SER A 62 -4.55 13.80 -9.75
CA SER A 62 -4.53 14.93 -8.83
C SER A 62 -3.50 14.74 -7.72
N GLN A 63 -2.60 15.71 -7.53
CA GLN A 63 -1.64 15.71 -6.42
C GLN A 63 -2.34 15.60 -5.05
N GLN A 64 -3.51 16.23 -4.91
CA GLN A 64 -4.27 16.18 -3.66
C GLN A 64 -4.78 14.77 -3.37
N ASN A 65 -5.25 14.06 -4.40
CA ASN A 65 -5.66 12.67 -4.27
C ASN A 65 -4.45 11.75 -4.01
N GLN A 66 -3.30 11.99 -4.65
CA GLN A 66 -2.07 11.25 -4.36
C GLN A 66 -1.69 11.36 -2.88
N GLU A 67 -1.76 12.55 -2.31
CA GLU A 67 -1.47 12.77 -0.88
C GLU A 67 -2.46 12.02 0.03
N TYR A 68 -3.76 12.06 -0.28
CA TYR A 68 -4.74 11.30 0.51
C TYR A 68 -4.60 9.78 0.35
N VAL A 69 -4.24 9.28 -0.85
CA VAL A 69 -3.91 7.86 -1.06
C VAL A 69 -2.70 7.48 -0.21
N ARG A 70 -1.64 8.30 -0.19
CA ARG A 70 -0.47 8.09 0.66
C ARG A 70 -0.84 8.08 2.14
N GLN A 71 -1.69 9.01 2.59
CA GLN A 71 -2.16 9.04 3.98
C GLN A 71 -3.02 7.83 4.34
N ALA A 72 -3.87 7.36 3.43
CA ALA A 72 -4.64 6.14 3.63
C ALA A 72 -3.70 4.93 3.76
N THR A 73 -2.70 4.79 2.89
CA THR A 73 -1.69 3.73 2.98
C THR A 73 -0.97 3.75 4.33
N LEU A 74 -0.45 4.92 4.75
CA LEU A 74 0.22 5.07 6.05
C LEU A 74 -0.71 4.79 7.24
N ALA A 75 -1.96 5.21 7.17
CA ALA A 75 -2.94 4.92 8.21
C ALA A 75 -3.23 3.42 8.30
N LYS A 76 -3.24 2.70 7.17
CA LYS A 76 -3.37 1.25 7.13
C LYS A 76 -2.17 0.55 7.77
N GLU A 77 -0.94 1.00 7.47
CA GLU A 77 0.28 0.49 8.11
C GLU A 77 0.28 0.68 9.63
N ARG A 78 -0.23 1.82 10.09
CA ARG A 78 -0.32 2.17 11.52
C ARG A 78 -1.52 1.54 12.24
N ASN A 79 -2.27 0.65 11.56
CA ASN A 79 -3.52 0.08 12.06
C ASN A 79 -4.53 1.15 12.54
N ASN A 80 -4.49 2.34 11.94
CA ASN A 80 -5.38 3.45 12.25
C ASN A 80 -6.56 3.45 11.28
N GLN A 81 -7.56 2.61 11.58
CA GLN A 81 -8.74 2.45 10.73
C GLN A 81 -9.55 3.75 10.56
N LYS A 82 -9.64 4.59 11.61
CA LYS A 82 -10.34 5.88 11.53
C LYS A 82 -9.63 6.85 10.58
N GLY A 83 -8.30 6.93 10.67
CA GLY A 83 -7.47 7.73 9.76
C GLY A 83 -7.52 7.22 8.32
N TYR A 84 -7.53 5.90 8.15
CA TYR A 84 -7.68 5.25 6.85
C TYR A 84 -8.99 5.67 6.18
N GLN A 85 -10.11 5.54 6.90
CA GLN A 85 -11.42 5.91 6.36
C GLN A 85 -11.51 7.42 6.06
N ALA A 86 -11.04 8.27 6.99
CA ALA A 86 -11.03 9.72 6.79
C ALA A 86 -10.20 10.15 5.58
N ALA A 87 -9.08 9.48 5.31
CA ALA A 87 -8.27 9.75 4.12
C ALA A 87 -9.01 9.32 2.84
N ILE A 88 -9.65 8.15 2.83
CA ILE A 88 -10.49 7.69 1.70
C ILE A 88 -11.67 8.63 1.44
N ASP A 89 -12.30 9.14 2.49
CA ASP A 89 -13.44 10.06 2.37
C ASP A 89 -13.04 11.39 1.74
N LYS A 90 -11.81 11.85 1.98
CA LYS A 90 -11.24 13.06 1.36
C LYS A 90 -10.82 12.88 -0.11
N ILE A 91 -10.60 11.66 -0.57
CA ILE A 91 -10.27 11.41 -1.98
C ILE A 91 -11.45 11.79 -2.84
N SER A 92 -11.19 12.73 -3.76
CA SER A 92 -12.18 13.19 -4.73
C SER A 92 -12.33 12.15 -5.83
N CYS A 93 -13.56 11.71 -6.06
CA CYS A 93 -13.88 10.79 -7.12
C CYS A 93 -13.58 11.42 -8.49
N PRO A 94 -13.10 10.65 -9.46
CA PRO A 94 -12.87 11.19 -10.79
C PRO A 94 -14.24 11.63 -11.32
N LYS A 95 -14.31 12.85 -11.85
CA LYS A 95 -15.50 13.28 -12.57
C LYS A 95 -15.66 12.30 -13.72
N THR A 96 -16.63 11.40 -13.62
CA THR A 96 -17.25 10.86 -14.82
C THR A 96 -17.79 12.10 -15.52
N SER A 97 -17.07 12.58 -16.54
CA SER A 97 -17.80 13.14 -17.67
C SER A 97 -18.88 12.10 -17.94
N SER A 98 -20.14 12.50 -17.81
CA SER A 98 -21.29 11.61 -17.95
C SER A 98 -21.07 10.68 -19.15
N LEU A 99 -21.56 9.46 -19.01
CA LEU A 99 -21.84 8.51 -20.10
C LEU A 99 -21.78 9.12 -21.51
#